data_AF-A0A520GER8-F1
#
_entry.id   AF-A0A520GER8-F1
#
_cell.length_a   1.000
_cell.length_b   1.000
_cell.length_c   1.000
_cell.angle_alpha   90.00
_cell.angle_beta   90.00
_cell.angle_gamma   90.00
#
_symmetry.space_group_name_H-M   'P 1'
#
loop_
_entity.id
_entity.type
_entity.pdbx_description
1 polymer ?
#
loop_
_entity_poly.entity_id
_entity_poly.type
_entity_poly.pdbx_seq_one_letter_code
_entity_poly.pdbx_strand_id
1 'polypeptide(L)'
;MTNSRPRWLLGLSTYPDPETWHGHRQPDRDRYPHARRSELLEPVRQLRRGVRPCGLEEHGVKGFKFHPTVQGYHPYDKMAWPIYEVINEYGLPAVFHTGHSGIGSGMRCGGGLRLEYSNPIHLDDVAIDFPDMQIVMAHPSFPWQDEALSVATHKPNVWIDLSGWSPKYFPKQLVQYANTLLKDRVLFASDWPLISPERWLKDAEDAGFKPEVMPGILKGNAMRLLKLGSHAATAAPPPDIAAVPAPGQAAEIAKSDK
;
A
#
# COMPACT_ATOMS: atom_id res chain seq x y z
N MET A 1 26.25 4.84 -28.45
CA MET A 1 25.45 3.70 -27.94
C MET A 1 24.84 4.14 -26.62
N THR A 2 23.58 4.56 -26.66
CA THR A 2 22.88 5.23 -25.55
C THR A 2 22.21 4.19 -24.66
N ASN A 3 22.56 4.20 -23.37
CA ASN A 3 22.09 3.26 -22.37
C ASN A 3 20.76 3.74 -21.76
N SER A 4 19.65 3.16 -22.20
CA SER A 4 18.29 3.45 -21.72
C SER A 4 17.96 2.62 -20.47
N ARG A 5 17.76 3.28 -19.32
CA ARG A 5 17.23 2.66 -18.09
C ARG A 5 15.72 2.41 -18.23
N PRO A 6 15.18 1.26 -17.76
CA PRO A 6 13.74 1.04 -17.74
C PRO A 6 13.05 1.88 -16.65
N ARG A 7 12.00 2.62 -17.04
CA ARG A 7 11.11 3.42 -16.18
C ARG A 7 9.91 2.59 -15.75
N TRP A 8 10.02 1.80 -14.68
CA TRP A 8 8.87 1.11 -14.08
C TRP A 8 9.01 1.10 -12.56
N LEU A 9 8.64 2.21 -11.92
CA LEU A 9 8.27 2.44 -10.51
C LEU A 9 8.56 3.92 -10.21
N LEU A 10 7.53 4.76 -10.12
CA LEU A 10 7.65 6.08 -9.52
C LEU A 10 7.64 5.89 -7.99
N GLY A 11 8.81 5.64 -7.42
CA GLY A 11 9.03 5.65 -5.97
C GLY A 11 9.26 7.10 -5.50
N LEU A 12 8.32 7.64 -4.74
CA LEU A 12 8.55 8.85 -3.93
C LEU A 12 9.17 8.41 -2.60
N SER A 13 10.49 8.33 -2.55
CA SER A 13 11.25 8.18 -1.31
C SER A 13 12.54 9.00 -1.43
N THR A 14 12.48 10.27 -1.06
CA THR A 14 13.70 11.06 -0.85
C THR A 14 14.18 10.86 0.58
N TYR A 15 15.39 10.31 0.74
CA TYR A 15 16.11 10.20 2.01
C TYR A 15 16.49 11.59 2.55
N PRO A 16 16.39 11.87 3.86
CA PRO A 16 16.97 13.07 4.45
C PRO A 16 18.47 12.92 4.73
N ASP A 17 19.21 14.02 4.50
CA ASP A 17 20.65 14.21 4.73
C ASP A 17 20.98 14.26 6.25
N PRO A 18 21.99 13.51 6.73
CA PRO A 18 22.32 13.40 8.15
C PRO A 18 22.98 14.64 8.82
N GLU A 19 23.35 15.71 8.11
CA GLU A 19 24.23 16.76 8.70
C GLU A 19 23.56 17.90 9.50
N THR A 20 22.24 18.02 9.60
CA THR A 20 21.62 19.27 10.11
C THR A 20 20.94 19.19 11.49
N TRP A 21 21.58 18.70 12.56
CA TRP A 21 20.97 18.78 13.90
C TRP A 21 21.90 19.18 15.06
N HIS A 22 21.76 20.43 15.53
CA HIS A 22 22.29 20.91 16.81
C HIS A 22 21.15 21.33 17.75
N GLY A 23 21.17 20.89 19.01
CA GLY A 23 20.48 21.58 20.11
C GLY A 23 19.55 20.74 21.00
N HIS A 24 19.85 20.74 22.31
CA HIS A 24 19.11 20.11 23.41
C HIS A 24 17.82 20.85 23.79
N ARG A 25 16.68 20.12 23.87
CA ARG A 25 15.57 20.34 24.82
C ARG A 25 14.60 19.14 24.80
N GLN A 26 13.92 18.86 25.93
CA GLN A 26 12.91 17.80 26.05
C GLN A 26 11.78 17.98 25.01
N PRO A 27 11.21 16.90 24.45
CA PRO A 27 10.22 17.02 23.39
C PRO A 27 8.84 17.36 23.96
N ASP A 28 8.41 18.57 23.65
CA ASP A 28 7.03 19.02 23.62
C ASP A 28 6.20 18.12 22.66
N ARG A 29 5.07 17.58 23.15
CA ARG A 29 4.22 16.61 22.43
C ARG A 29 3.63 17.19 21.13
N ASP A 30 3.53 18.50 21.03
CA ASP A 30 2.91 19.20 19.91
C ASP A 30 3.91 19.64 18.82
N ARG A 31 5.19 19.29 18.96
CA ARG A 31 6.28 19.89 18.16
C ARG A 31 6.90 19.00 17.08
N TYR A 32 6.36 17.81 16.81
CA TYR A 32 6.85 16.98 15.72
C TYR A 32 6.27 17.47 14.38
N PRO A 33 7.09 18.05 13.49
CA PRO A 33 6.60 18.61 12.24
C PRO A 33 6.12 17.49 11.34
N HIS A 34 4.93 17.69 10.78
CA HIS A 34 4.33 16.89 9.74
C HIS A 34 5.38 16.45 8.71
N ALA A 35 5.58 15.14 8.53
CA ALA A 35 6.05 14.64 7.24
C ALA A 35 5.16 15.29 6.18
N ARG A 36 5.78 15.95 5.20
CA ARG A 36 5.15 17.03 4.45
C ARG A 36 3.85 16.54 3.80
N ARG A 37 2.73 17.02 4.34
CA ARG A 37 1.36 16.97 3.76
C ARG A 37 1.39 17.17 2.24
N SER A 38 2.33 17.95 1.71
CA SER A 38 2.48 18.25 0.27
C SER A 38 2.61 17.05 -0.67
N GLU A 39 3.23 15.94 -0.26
CA GLU A 39 3.49 14.80 -1.19
C GLU A 39 2.25 13.96 -1.47
N LEU A 40 1.40 13.75 -0.45
CA LEU A 40 0.06 13.16 -0.64
C LEU A 40 -0.93 14.18 -1.24
N LEU A 41 -0.72 15.48 -0.99
CA LEU A 41 -1.63 16.51 -1.45
C LEU A 41 -1.54 16.76 -2.96
N GLU A 42 -0.42 16.52 -3.64
CA GLU A 42 -0.34 16.84 -5.08
C GLU A 42 -1.22 15.94 -5.95
N PRO A 43 -1.21 14.60 -5.81
CA PRO A 43 -2.19 13.73 -6.46
C PRO A 43 -3.64 14.07 -6.05
N VAL A 44 -3.86 14.36 -4.76
CA VAL A 44 -5.19 14.74 -4.23
C VAL A 44 -5.67 16.10 -4.77
N ARG A 45 -4.76 17.05 -5.01
CA ARG A 45 -5.04 18.36 -5.62
C ARG A 45 -5.34 18.23 -7.11
N GLN A 46 -4.65 17.34 -7.82
CA GLN A 46 -4.97 17.00 -9.21
C GLN A 46 -6.38 16.41 -9.30
N LEU A 47 -6.68 15.45 -8.42
CA LEU A 47 -8.01 14.85 -8.25
C LEU A 47 -9.12 15.87 -7.97
N ARG A 48 -8.91 16.78 -7.01
CA ARG A 48 -9.86 17.86 -6.68
C ARG A 48 -10.03 18.89 -7.81
N ARG A 49 -9.11 18.97 -8.76
CA ARG A 49 -9.20 19.81 -9.97
C ARG A 49 -9.89 19.09 -11.14
N GLY A 50 -10.44 17.89 -10.93
CA GLY A 50 -11.00 17.06 -12.00
C GLY A 50 -9.93 16.51 -12.95
N VAL A 51 -8.65 16.62 -12.59
CA VAL A 51 -7.55 16.03 -13.33
C VAL A 51 -7.42 14.60 -12.81
N ARG A 52 -7.92 13.63 -13.59
CA ARG A 52 -7.57 12.21 -13.42
C ARG A 52 -6.06 12.14 -13.21
N PRO A 53 -5.52 11.36 -12.25
CA PRO A 53 -4.07 11.30 -12.04
C PRO A 53 -3.45 11.01 -13.40
N CYS A 54 -2.71 11.98 -13.94
CA CYS A 54 -2.40 12.14 -15.37
C CYS A 54 -1.34 11.13 -15.86
N GLY A 55 -1.55 9.85 -15.56
CA GLY A 55 -0.57 8.79 -15.75
C GLY A 55 -1.08 7.37 -15.55
N LEU A 56 -2.31 7.16 -15.05
CA LEU A 56 -2.89 5.81 -14.98
C LEU A 56 -3.03 5.19 -16.38
N GLU A 57 -3.68 5.91 -17.28
CA GLU A 57 -3.88 5.49 -18.68
C GLU A 57 -2.62 5.71 -19.53
N GLU A 58 -1.90 6.82 -19.31
CA GLU A 58 -0.74 7.20 -20.13
C GLU A 58 0.56 6.48 -19.75
N HIS A 59 0.71 6.03 -18.50
CA HIS A 59 1.91 5.35 -18.02
C HIS A 59 1.67 3.89 -17.61
N GLY A 60 0.46 3.37 -17.82
CA GLY A 60 0.14 1.96 -17.58
C GLY A 60 0.34 1.51 -16.14
N VAL A 61 0.12 2.42 -15.18
CA VAL A 61 0.28 2.15 -13.74
C VAL A 61 -0.60 0.98 -13.33
N LYS A 62 -0.03 0.00 -12.63
CA LYS A 62 -0.72 -1.24 -12.20
C LYS A 62 -1.01 -1.30 -10.71
N GLY A 63 -0.72 -0.24 -9.96
CA GLY A 63 -0.97 -0.17 -8.52
C GLY A 63 -0.24 1.00 -7.86
N PHE A 64 -0.51 1.19 -6.56
CA PHE A 64 0.05 2.26 -5.75
C PHE A 64 0.72 1.70 -4.49
N LYS A 65 1.72 2.42 -3.95
CA LYS A 65 2.37 2.07 -2.69
C LYS A 65 2.26 3.23 -1.71
N PHE A 66 1.89 2.91 -0.49
CA PHE A 66 1.79 3.83 0.63
C PHE A 66 2.71 3.37 1.76
N HIS A 67 3.31 4.33 2.46
CA HIS A 67 4.11 4.09 3.65
C HIS A 67 3.63 5.01 4.78
N PRO A 68 2.55 4.65 5.49
CA PRO A 68 1.91 5.50 6.51
C PRO A 68 2.87 6.04 7.57
N THR A 69 3.80 5.22 8.10
CA THR A 69 4.81 5.68 9.07
C THR A 69 5.70 6.80 8.55
N VAL A 70 6.21 6.69 7.30
CA VAL A 70 7.06 7.72 6.69
C VAL A 70 6.25 8.93 6.25
N GLN A 71 5.06 8.70 5.71
CA GLN A 71 4.16 9.75 5.23
C GLN A 71 3.44 10.49 6.38
N GLY A 72 3.44 9.92 7.58
CA GLY A 72 2.99 10.58 8.80
C GLY A 72 1.48 10.66 9.00
N TYR A 73 0.72 9.66 8.54
CA TYR A 73 -0.76 9.64 8.64
C TYR A 73 -1.29 8.24 8.98
N HIS A 74 -2.51 8.18 9.53
CA HIS A 74 -3.24 6.91 9.65
C HIS A 74 -3.85 6.52 8.31
N PRO A 75 -3.80 5.24 7.89
CA PRO A 75 -4.39 4.80 6.62
C PRO A 75 -5.86 5.18 6.43
N TYR A 76 -6.66 5.21 7.49
CA TYR A 76 -8.08 5.58 7.44
C TYR A 76 -8.34 7.09 7.46
N ASP A 77 -7.30 7.94 7.48
CA ASP A 77 -7.48 9.38 7.45
C ASP A 77 -8.12 9.82 6.13
N LYS A 78 -9.22 10.58 6.23
CA LYS A 78 -9.98 11.11 5.09
C LYS A 78 -9.15 11.97 4.14
N MET A 79 -7.97 12.44 4.55
CA MET A 79 -7.04 13.12 3.64
C MET A 79 -6.60 12.24 2.47
N ALA A 80 -6.57 10.91 2.64
CA ALA A 80 -6.18 9.95 1.61
C ALA A 80 -7.35 9.39 0.80
N TRP A 81 -8.60 9.62 1.21
CA TRP A 81 -9.78 9.10 0.52
C TRP A 81 -9.84 9.47 -0.96
N PRO A 82 -9.54 10.71 -1.40
CA PRO A 82 -9.64 11.03 -2.83
C PRO A 82 -8.75 10.15 -3.72
N ILE A 83 -7.60 9.70 -3.23
CA ILE A 83 -6.76 8.77 -4.00
C ILE A 83 -7.29 7.33 -3.90
N TYR A 84 -7.83 6.91 -2.75
CA TYR A 84 -8.43 5.59 -2.60
C TYR A 84 -9.71 5.41 -3.41
N GLU A 85 -10.54 6.44 -3.54
CA GLU A 85 -11.74 6.45 -4.39
C GLU A 85 -11.38 6.09 -5.83
N VAL A 86 -10.32 6.70 -6.40
CA VAL A 86 -9.82 6.36 -7.74
C VAL A 86 -9.29 4.94 -7.80
N ILE A 87 -8.47 4.52 -6.83
CA ILE A 87 -7.90 3.17 -6.84
C ILE A 87 -9.02 2.12 -6.76
N ASN A 88 -10.05 2.39 -5.96
CA ASN A 88 -11.23 1.56 -5.81
C ASN A 88 -12.03 1.49 -7.11
N GLU A 89 -12.33 2.64 -7.74
CA GLU A 89 -13.05 2.71 -9.01
C GLU A 89 -12.38 1.87 -10.12
N TYR A 90 -11.05 1.91 -10.19
CA TYR A 90 -10.28 1.13 -11.16
C TYR A 90 -9.99 -0.32 -10.68
N GLY A 91 -10.37 -0.69 -9.46
CA GLY A 91 -10.11 -2.00 -8.86
C GLY A 91 -8.62 -2.36 -8.83
N LEU A 92 -7.76 -1.36 -8.61
CA LEU A 92 -6.31 -1.50 -8.65
C LEU A 92 -5.76 -1.91 -7.27
N PRO A 93 -4.57 -2.54 -7.23
CA PRO A 93 -3.90 -2.85 -5.99
C PRO A 93 -3.27 -1.61 -5.34
N ALA A 94 -3.48 -1.48 -4.04
CA ALA A 94 -2.79 -0.55 -3.16
C ALA A 94 -1.98 -1.34 -2.13
N VAL A 95 -0.67 -1.20 -2.22
CA VAL A 95 0.29 -1.79 -1.28
C VAL A 95 0.50 -0.84 -0.13
N PHE A 96 0.30 -1.30 1.10
CA PHE A 96 0.54 -0.53 2.31
C PHE A 96 1.72 -1.15 3.07
N HIS A 97 2.69 -0.33 3.46
CA HIS A 97 3.67 -0.80 4.45
C HIS A 97 2.95 -1.13 5.76
N THR A 98 3.17 -2.34 6.29
CA THR A 98 2.63 -2.77 7.58
C THR A 98 3.73 -3.33 8.48
N GLY A 99 3.54 -3.21 9.79
CA GLY A 99 4.51 -3.65 10.79
C GLY A 99 5.62 -2.63 11.07
N HIS A 100 6.72 -3.16 11.59
CA HIS A 100 7.89 -2.41 12.03
C HIS A 100 8.65 -1.85 10.83
N SER A 101 8.82 -0.54 10.82
CA SER A 101 9.68 0.15 9.86
C SER A 101 11.13 0.14 10.35
N GLY A 102 12.04 -0.37 9.53
CA GLY A 102 13.49 -0.23 9.76
C GLY A 102 13.94 1.23 9.75
N ILE A 103 13.24 2.10 9.02
CA ILE A 103 13.52 3.54 8.96
C ILE A 103 13.29 4.15 10.35
N GLY A 104 14.26 4.93 10.84
CA GLY A 104 14.23 5.50 12.19
C GLY A 104 14.86 4.60 13.26
N SER A 105 15.11 3.31 12.98
CA SER A 105 15.73 2.40 13.95
C SER A 105 17.14 2.86 14.30
N GLY A 106 17.44 2.96 15.58
CA GLY A 106 18.73 3.47 16.09
C GLY A 106 18.88 5.00 16.05
N MET A 107 17.96 5.73 15.42
CA MET A 107 17.94 7.20 15.45
C MET A 107 17.35 7.72 16.76
N ARG A 108 17.77 8.92 17.17
CA ARG A 108 17.22 9.60 18.35
C ARG A 108 15.70 9.73 18.22
N CYS A 109 14.96 9.24 19.22
CA CYS A 109 13.49 9.24 19.23
C CYS A 109 12.84 8.60 17.99
N GLY A 110 13.51 7.62 17.36
CA GLY A 110 12.98 6.95 16.16
C GLY A 110 12.88 7.86 14.93
N GLY A 111 13.60 8.99 14.90
CA GLY A 111 13.45 10.00 13.85
C GLY A 111 12.11 10.75 13.87
N GLY A 112 11.33 10.65 14.96
CA GLY A 112 9.98 11.21 15.04
C GLY A 112 8.92 10.39 14.28
N LEU A 113 9.29 9.21 13.79
CA LEU A 113 8.38 8.31 13.09
C LEU A 113 7.51 7.54 14.09
N ARG A 114 6.23 7.38 13.73
CA ARG A 114 5.27 6.63 14.55
C ARG A 114 4.99 5.28 13.90
N LEU A 115 5.33 4.20 14.62
CA LEU A 115 5.12 2.83 14.15
C LEU A 115 3.62 2.48 14.08
N GLU A 116 2.80 3.07 14.94
CA GLU A 116 1.35 2.80 14.99
C GLU A 116 0.66 3.04 13.64
N TYR A 117 1.12 4.00 12.84
CA TYR A 117 0.58 4.26 11.51
C TYR A 117 0.62 3.05 10.57
N SER A 118 1.52 2.10 10.82
CA SER A 118 1.65 0.87 10.05
C SER A 118 1.10 -0.36 10.77
N ASN A 119 0.30 -0.18 11.83
CA ASN A 119 -0.46 -1.29 12.42
C ASN A 119 -1.52 -1.77 11.41
N PRO A 120 -1.51 -3.06 11.01
CA PRO A 120 -2.42 -3.59 9.99
C PRO A 120 -3.90 -3.47 10.35
N ILE A 121 -4.26 -3.37 11.65
CA ILE A 121 -5.65 -3.20 12.07
C ILE A 121 -6.27 -1.92 11.49
N HIS A 122 -5.47 -0.90 11.20
CA HIS A 122 -5.94 0.35 10.60
C HIS A 122 -6.40 0.19 9.14
N LEU A 123 -6.07 -0.91 8.49
CA LEU A 123 -6.56 -1.23 7.14
C LEU A 123 -7.95 -1.89 7.17
N ASP A 124 -8.48 -2.26 8.35
CA ASP A 124 -9.85 -2.77 8.49
C ASP A 124 -10.87 -1.73 7.99
N ASP A 125 -10.75 -0.49 8.46
CA ASP A 125 -11.60 0.63 8.04
C ASP A 125 -11.44 0.93 6.54
N VAL A 126 -10.21 0.93 6.03
CA VAL A 126 -9.94 1.15 4.60
C VAL A 126 -10.60 0.06 3.75
N ALA A 127 -10.57 -1.20 4.19
CA ALA A 127 -11.21 -2.30 3.47
C ALA A 127 -12.74 -2.25 3.52
N ILE A 128 -13.33 -1.60 4.53
CA ILE A 128 -14.79 -1.36 4.62
C ILE A 128 -15.20 -0.29 3.62
N ASP A 129 -14.49 0.83 3.60
CA ASP A 129 -14.85 1.99 2.78
C ASP A 129 -14.54 1.78 1.28
N PHE A 130 -13.54 0.95 0.96
CA PHE A 130 -13.06 0.72 -0.40
C PHE A 130 -13.00 -0.78 -0.75
N PRO A 131 -14.16 -1.44 -0.95
CA PRO A 131 -14.25 -2.89 -1.11
C PRO A 131 -13.67 -3.43 -2.43
N ASP A 132 -13.58 -2.61 -3.47
CA ASP A 132 -13.08 -3.01 -4.80
C ASP A 132 -11.56 -2.81 -4.94
N MET A 133 -10.98 -1.91 -4.15
CA MET A 133 -9.53 -1.73 -4.03
C MET A 133 -8.89 -3.01 -3.46
N GLN A 134 -7.86 -3.53 -4.14
CA GLN A 134 -7.11 -4.68 -3.64
C GLN A 134 -6.01 -4.22 -2.68
N ILE A 135 -6.17 -4.50 -1.39
CA ILE A 135 -5.25 -4.02 -0.36
C ILE A 135 -4.17 -5.08 -0.12
N VAL A 136 -2.90 -4.71 -0.30
CA VAL A 136 -1.76 -5.60 -0.02
C VAL A 136 -1.00 -5.09 1.19
N MET A 137 -1.03 -5.85 2.27
CA MET A 137 -0.22 -5.61 3.46
C MET A 137 1.21 -6.05 3.16
N ALA A 138 2.08 -5.09 2.88
CA ALA A 138 3.49 -5.35 2.69
C ALA A 138 4.14 -5.72 4.00
N HIS A 139 4.96 -6.77 3.91
CA HIS A 139 5.64 -7.44 5.00
C HIS A 139 4.72 -8.27 5.92
N PRO A 140 5.27 -9.25 6.66
CA PRO A 140 4.56 -10.04 7.68
C PRO A 140 4.11 -9.26 8.94
N SER A 141 3.82 -7.97 8.79
CA SER A 141 3.29 -7.03 9.80
C SER A 141 3.88 -7.10 11.21
N PHE A 142 5.11 -7.61 11.39
CA PHE A 142 5.74 -7.76 12.71
C PHE A 142 5.72 -6.42 13.47
N PRO A 143 5.29 -6.36 14.75
CA PRO A 143 4.90 -7.49 15.61
C PRO A 143 3.42 -7.90 15.52
N TRP A 144 2.58 -7.15 14.81
CA TRP A 144 1.13 -7.28 14.75
C TRP A 144 0.64 -8.32 13.76
N GLN A 145 1.24 -9.51 13.81
CA GLN A 145 0.95 -10.54 12.83
C GLN A 145 -0.47 -11.11 12.99
N ASP A 146 -0.94 -11.24 14.23
CA ASP A 146 -2.25 -11.81 14.50
C ASP A 146 -3.37 -10.85 14.04
N GLU A 147 -3.17 -9.54 14.16
CA GLU A 147 -4.05 -8.52 13.60
C GLU A 147 -4.07 -8.59 12.07
N ALA A 148 -2.92 -8.71 11.41
CA ALA A 148 -2.85 -8.88 9.96
C ALA A 148 -3.60 -10.14 9.48
N LEU A 149 -3.40 -11.27 10.17
CA LEU A 149 -4.12 -12.51 9.87
C LEU A 149 -5.63 -12.35 10.06
N SER A 150 -6.07 -11.66 11.11
CA SER A 150 -7.48 -11.37 11.37
C SER A 150 -8.11 -10.57 10.22
N VAL A 151 -7.48 -9.45 9.82
CA VAL A 151 -7.96 -8.60 8.72
C VAL A 151 -7.98 -9.36 7.39
N ALA A 152 -6.91 -10.05 7.01
CA ALA A 152 -6.83 -10.79 5.74
C ALA A 152 -7.77 -12.01 5.66
N THR A 153 -8.12 -12.59 6.82
CA THR A 153 -9.11 -13.68 6.89
C THR A 153 -10.53 -13.13 6.75
N HIS A 154 -10.82 -11.99 7.36
CA HIS A 154 -12.14 -11.38 7.35
C HIS A 154 -12.47 -10.63 6.04
N LYS A 155 -11.47 -9.97 5.43
CA LYS A 155 -11.66 -9.12 4.24
C LYS A 155 -11.18 -9.83 2.97
N PRO A 156 -12.07 -10.09 1.99
CA PRO A 156 -11.70 -10.85 0.78
C PRO A 156 -10.75 -10.08 -0.15
N ASN A 157 -10.75 -8.74 -0.08
CA ASN A 157 -9.89 -7.86 -0.88
C ASN A 157 -8.53 -7.55 -0.20
N VAL A 158 -8.21 -8.18 0.94
CA VAL A 158 -6.95 -7.98 1.66
C VAL A 158 -5.99 -9.16 1.46
N TRP A 159 -4.75 -8.83 1.12
CA TRP A 159 -3.67 -9.75 0.79
C TRP A 159 -2.48 -9.52 1.72
N ILE A 160 -1.66 -10.55 1.94
CA ILE A 160 -0.41 -10.46 2.70
C ILE A 160 0.76 -10.66 1.75
N ASP A 161 1.73 -9.76 1.78
CA ASP A 161 3.01 -9.88 1.10
C ASP A 161 4.11 -10.26 2.09
N LEU A 162 4.93 -11.25 1.76
CA LEU A 162 5.93 -11.84 2.64
C LEU A 162 7.32 -11.16 2.57
N SER A 163 7.36 -9.93 2.05
CA SER A 163 8.62 -9.22 1.78
C SER A 163 9.27 -8.62 3.02
N GLY A 164 10.54 -8.22 2.92
CA GLY A 164 11.24 -7.44 3.96
C GLY A 164 11.65 -8.24 5.20
N TRP A 165 11.24 -9.50 5.29
CA TRP A 165 11.60 -10.42 6.37
C TRP A 165 12.03 -11.77 5.81
N SER A 166 13.05 -12.36 6.43
CA SER A 166 13.51 -13.71 6.07
C SER A 166 12.47 -14.76 6.54
N PRO A 167 12.03 -15.69 5.67
CA PRO A 167 11.04 -16.71 6.02
C PRO A 167 11.37 -17.56 7.24
N LYS A 168 12.66 -17.77 7.54
CA LYS A 168 13.11 -18.50 8.73
C LYS A 168 12.69 -17.85 10.07
N TYR A 169 12.30 -16.57 10.03
CA TYR A 169 11.82 -15.82 11.20
C TYR A 169 10.30 -15.64 11.21
N PHE A 170 9.58 -16.21 10.25
CA PHE A 170 8.12 -16.08 10.24
C PHE A 170 7.50 -16.78 11.45
N PRO A 171 6.52 -16.14 12.10
CA PRO A 171 5.74 -16.79 13.13
C PRO A 171 5.03 -18.04 12.57
N LYS A 172 4.94 -19.12 13.36
CA LYS A 172 4.33 -20.39 12.93
C LYS A 172 2.90 -20.21 12.43
N GLN A 173 2.15 -19.29 13.04
CA GLN A 173 0.77 -18.99 12.65
C GLN A 173 0.68 -18.38 11.25
N LEU A 174 1.63 -17.55 10.82
CA LEU A 174 1.64 -17.02 9.44
C LEU A 174 1.75 -18.16 8.43
N VAL A 175 2.70 -19.05 8.66
CA VAL A 175 2.95 -20.21 7.79
C VAL A 175 1.74 -21.14 7.81
N GLN A 176 1.12 -21.37 8.96
CA GLN A 176 -0.11 -22.16 9.08
C GLN A 176 -1.25 -21.59 8.24
N TYR A 177 -1.51 -20.28 8.32
CA TYR A 177 -2.57 -19.63 7.54
C TYR A 177 -2.26 -19.59 6.04
N ALA A 178 -1.01 -19.33 5.66
CA ALA A 178 -0.55 -19.42 4.27
C ALA A 178 -0.69 -20.85 3.70
N ASN A 179 -0.56 -21.87 4.54
CA ASN A 179 -0.78 -23.27 4.16
C ASN A 179 -2.27 -23.67 4.12
N THR A 180 -3.18 -22.82 4.59
CA THR A 180 -4.59 -23.16 4.79
C THR A 180 -5.53 -22.05 4.30
N LEU A 181 -6.07 -21.23 5.21
CA LEU A 181 -7.15 -20.28 4.94
C LEU A 181 -6.74 -19.16 3.96
N LEU A 182 -5.47 -18.78 3.96
CA LEU A 182 -4.93 -17.67 3.16
C LEU A 182 -4.03 -18.13 2.01
N LYS A 183 -4.02 -19.43 1.66
CA LYS A 183 -3.16 -19.97 0.58
C LYS A 183 -3.28 -19.23 -0.75
N ASP A 184 -4.46 -18.66 -1.01
CA ASP A 184 -4.79 -17.92 -2.23
C ASP A 184 -4.62 -16.39 -2.09
N ARG A 185 -4.22 -15.89 -0.91
CA ARG A 185 -4.08 -14.45 -0.62
C ARG A 185 -2.74 -14.05 -0.01
N VAL A 186 -1.75 -14.96 -0.04
CA VAL A 186 -0.37 -14.69 0.38
C VAL A 186 0.53 -14.59 -0.85
N LEU A 187 1.38 -13.57 -0.89
CA LEU A 187 2.22 -13.22 -2.01
C LEU A 187 3.70 -13.33 -1.63
N PHE A 188 4.50 -13.86 -2.54
CA PHE A 188 5.94 -13.70 -2.51
C PHE A 188 6.34 -12.31 -2.99
N ALA A 189 7.18 -11.63 -2.21
CA ALA A 189 8.19 -10.71 -2.71
C ALA A 189 9.38 -10.71 -1.75
N SER A 190 10.55 -10.24 -2.19
CA SER A 190 11.76 -10.23 -1.37
C SER A 190 12.07 -8.88 -0.72
N ASP A 191 11.46 -7.79 -1.19
CA ASP A 191 11.84 -6.41 -0.84
C ASP A 191 13.29 -6.08 -1.26
N TRP A 192 13.71 -6.56 -2.43
CA TRP A 192 15.02 -6.19 -3.00
C TRP A 192 15.16 -4.66 -3.11
N PRO A 193 16.28 -4.06 -2.64
CA PRO A 193 17.57 -4.70 -2.35
C PRO A 193 17.80 -5.20 -0.93
N LEU A 194 16.80 -5.14 -0.02
CA LEU A 194 16.99 -5.53 1.38
C LEU A 194 17.24 -7.03 1.56
N ILE A 195 16.46 -7.89 0.90
CA ILE A 195 16.67 -9.34 0.86
C ILE A 195 16.70 -9.80 -0.60
N SER A 196 17.72 -10.58 -0.97
CA SER A 196 17.81 -11.16 -2.30
C SER A 196 16.71 -12.21 -2.53
N PRO A 197 16.13 -12.29 -3.74
CA PRO A 197 15.18 -13.35 -4.06
C PRO A 197 15.73 -14.75 -3.77
N GLU A 198 17.01 -15.01 -4.11
CA GLU A 198 17.68 -16.29 -3.86
C GLU A 198 17.78 -16.59 -2.37
N ARG A 199 18.11 -15.57 -1.57
CA ARG A 199 18.17 -15.71 -0.12
C ARG A 199 16.80 -15.99 0.49
N TRP A 200 15.77 -15.27 0.03
CA TRP A 200 14.41 -15.48 0.50
C TRP A 200 13.94 -16.90 0.16
N LEU A 201 14.14 -17.34 -1.09
CA LEU A 201 13.75 -18.67 -1.55
C LEU A 201 14.44 -19.77 -0.75
N LYS A 202 15.75 -19.65 -0.50
CA LYS A 202 16.50 -20.58 0.33
C LYS A 202 15.94 -20.65 1.75
N ASP A 203 15.71 -19.52 2.40
CA ASP A 203 15.17 -19.49 3.76
C ASP A 203 13.70 -20.01 3.80
N ALA A 204 12.96 -19.96 2.68
CA ALA A 204 11.60 -20.48 2.59
C ALA A 204 11.51 -22.01 2.54
N GLU A 205 12.56 -22.71 2.10
CA GLU A 205 12.63 -24.17 2.06
C GLU A 205 12.41 -24.78 3.46
N ASP A 206 12.99 -24.14 4.48
CA ASP A 206 12.91 -24.58 5.88
C ASP A 206 11.79 -23.88 6.68
N ALA A 207 11.05 -22.96 6.07
CA ALA A 207 10.04 -22.15 6.77
C ALA A 207 8.72 -22.91 7.06
N GLY A 208 8.55 -24.12 6.51
CA GLY A 208 7.38 -24.98 6.75
C GLY A 208 6.19 -24.71 5.82
N PHE A 209 6.40 -24.01 4.71
CA PHE A 209 5.39 -23.93 3.65
C PHE A 209 5.19 -25.29 2.97
N LYS A 210 3.94 -25.65 2.70
CA LYS A 210 3.63 -26.90 2.01
C LYS A 210 3.93 -26.79 0.51
N PRO A 211 4.48 -27.83 -0.14
CA PRO A 211 4.82 -27.79 -1.57
C PRO A 211 3.65 -27.38 -2.47
N GLU A 212 2.41 -27.76 -2.13
CA GLU A 212 1.23 -27.45 -2.91
C GLU A 212 0.80 -25.97 -2.89
N VAL A 213 1.18 -25.19 -1.88
CA VAL A 213 0.83 -23.76 -1.81
C VAL A 213 1.90 -22.86 -2.44
N MET A 214 3.14 -23.33 -2.51
CA MET A 214 4.28 -22.54 -2.99
C MET A 214 4.13 -22.02 -4.43
N PRO A 215 3.64 -22.79 -5.42
CA PRO A 215 3.39 -22.25 -6.77
C PRO A 215 2.41 -21.06 -6.78
N GLY A 216 1.41 -21.10 -5.89
CA GLY A 216 0.47 -20.00 -5.68
C GLY A 216 1.16 -18.78 -5.09
N ILE A 217 1.84 -18.97 -3.95
CA ILE A 217 2.56 -17.90 -3.24
C ILE A 217 3.62 -17.24 -4.14
N LEU A 218 4.44 -18.03 -4.83
CA LEU A 218 5.54 -17.54 -5.66
C LEU A 218 5.09 -16.81 -6.94
N LYS A 219 3.90 -17.12 -7.46
CA LYS A 219 3.46 -16.55 -8.75
C LYS A 219 1.95 -16.52 -8.94
N GLY A 220 1.25 -17.64 -8.72
CA GLY A 220 -0.16 -17.79 -9.09
C GLY A 220 -1.07 -16.73 -8.48
N ASN A 221 -0.86 -16.41 -7.21
CA ASN A 221 -1.62 -15.42 -6.46
C ASN A 221 -1.40 -14.01 -7.02
N ALA A 222 -0.15 -13.65 -7.33
CA ALA A 222 0.18 -12.37 -7.95
C ALA A 222 -0.42 -12.22 -9.35
N MET A 223 -0.42 -13.29 -10.17
CA MET A 223 -1.07 -13.26 -11.48
C MET A 223 -2.58 -13.01 -11.36
N ARG A 224 -3.25 -13.63 -10.38
CA ARG A 224 -4.67 -13.42 -10.13
C ARG A 224 -4.97 -12.00 -9.64
N LEU A 225 -4.21 -11.52 -8.66
CA LEU A 225 -4.31 -10.15 -8.14
C LEU A 225 -4.15 -9.11 -9.26
N LEU A 226 -3.13 -9.28 -10.10
CA LEU A 226 -2.80 -8.36 -11.19
C LEU A 226 -3.57 -8.62 -12.48
N LYS A 227 -4.47 -9.61 -12.50
CA LYS A 227 -5.26 -10.04 -13.67
C LYS A 227 -4.38 -10.34 -14.90
N LEU A 228 -3.25 -11.01 -14.70
CA LEU A 228 -2.30 -11.40 -15.75
C LEU A 228 -2.60 -12.83 -16.24
N GLY A 229 -2.72 -13.03 -17.55
CA GLY A 229 -2.76 -14.38 -18.15
C GLY A 229 -4.09 -14.81 -18.82
N SER A 230 -5.12 -13.96 -18.85
CA SER A 230 -6.14 -14.00 -19.91
C SER A 230 -5.71 -13.02 -21.00
N HIS A 231 -5.98 -13.32 -22.28
CA HIS A 231 -5.83 -12.33 -23.35
C HIS A 231 -6.45 -11.02 -22.85
N ALA A 232 -5.67 -9.95 -22.87
CA ALA A 232 -6.15 -8.62 -22.53
C ALA A 232 -7.29 -8.27 -23.49
N ALA A 233 -8.51 -8.65 -23.14
CA ALA A 233 -9.70 -8.00 -23.62
C ALA A 233 -9.49 -6.54 -23.23
N THR A 234 -9.35 -5.73 -24.27
CA THR A 234 -9.41 -4.27 -24.23
C THR A 234 -10.21 -3.83 -23.01
N ALA A 235 -9.55 -3.18 -22.05
CA ALA A 235 -10.24 -2.54 -20.95
C ALA A 235 -11.38 -1.72 -21.57
N ALA A 236 -12.63 -2.10 -21.28
CA ALA A 236 -13.75 -1.29 -21.70
C ALA A 236 -13.52 0.11 -21.14
N PRO A 237 -13.72 1.17 -21.93
CA PRO A 237 -13.63 2.52 -21.38
C PRO A 237 -14.58 2.62 -20.18
N PRO A 238 -14.18 3.28 -19.09
CA PRO A 238 -15.08 3.49 -17.96
C PRO A 238 -16.38 4.14 -18.44
N PRO A 239 -17.53 3.84 -17.82
CA PRO A 239 -18.82 4.40 -18.22
C PRO A 239 -18.74 5.93 -18.27
N ASP A 240 -19.36 6.52 -19.30
CA ASP A 240 -19.45 7.97 -19.48
C ASP A 240 -19.97 8.62 -18.19
N ILE A 241 -19.08 9.32 -17.49
CA ILE A 241 -19.42 10.01 -16.26
C ILE A 241 -20.16 11.28 -16.69
N ALA A 242 -21.47 11.34 -16.43
CA ALA A 242 -22.20 12.59 -16.46
C ALA A 242 -21.44 13.60 -15.59
N ALA A 243 -21.03 14.71 -16.21
CA ALA A 243 -20.20 15.73 -15.59
C ALA A 243 -20.71 16.07 -14.19
N VAL A 244 -19.89 15.85 -13.17
CA VAL A 244 -20.16 16.34 -11.82
C VAL A 244 -20.25 17.88 -11.94
N PRO A 245 -21.40 18.51 -11.67
CA PRO A 245 -21.51 19.94 -11.78
C PRO A 245 -20.55 20.59 -10.78
N ALA A 246 -19.84 21.63 -11.24
CA ALA A 246 -18.86 22.34 -10.44
C ALA A 246 -19.50 22.84 -9.11
N PRO A 247 -18.74 22.91 -8.00
CA PRO A 247 -19.25 23.45 -6.74
C PRO A 247 -19.63 24.92 -6.96
N GLY A 248 -20.92 25.20 -7.09
CA GLY A 248 -21.44 26.52 -7.42
C GLY A 248 -22.76 26.53 -8.20
N GLN A 249 -23.22 25.40 -8.74
CA GLN A 249 -24.50 25.33 -9.48
C GLN A 249 -25.68 24.71 -8.70
N ALA A 250 -25.50 24.34 -7.43
CA ALA A 250 -26.58 23.80 -6.59
C ALA A 250 -27.52 24.88 -5.99
N ALA A 251 -27.60 26.06 -6.60
CA ALA A 251 -28.46 27.16 -6.14
C ALA A 251 -29.38 27.69 -7.25
N GLU A 252 -29.95 26.82 -8.10
CA GLU A 252 -31.04 27.25 -9.00
C GLU A 252 -32.00 26.14 -9.46
N ILE A 253 -32.21 25.08 -8.66
CA ILE A 253 -33.22 24.02 -8.95
C ILE A 253 -34.30 23.94 -7.85
N ALA A 254 -34.41 24.95 -6.99
CA ALA A 254 -35.45 25.05 -5.97
C ALA A 254 -36.27 26.34 -6.11
N LYS A 255 -36.65 26.72 -7.33
CA LYS A 255 -37.67 27.76 -7.62
C LYS A 255 -38.37 27.50 -8.95
N SER A 256 -39.09 26.39 -9.08
CA SER A 256 -40.10 26.25 -10.15
C SER A 256 -41.32 25.40 -9.80
N ASP A 257 -41.43 24.85 -8.58
CA ASP A 257 -42.66 24.20 -8.13
C ASP A 257 -43.42 25.10 -7.16
N LYS A 258 -44.14 26.06 -7.74
CA LYS A 258 -45.35 26.70 -7.19
C LYS A 258 -46.30 27.03 -8.32
#